data_AF-A0A087M164-F1
#
_entry.id   AF-A0A087M164-F1
#
_cell.length_a   1.000
_cell.length_b   1.000
_cell.length_c   1.000
_cell.angle_alpha   90.00
_cell.angle_beta   90.00
_cell.angle_gamma   90.00
#
_symmetry.space_group_name_H-M   'P 1'
#
loop_
_entity.id
_entity.type
_entity.pdbx_description
1 polymer ?
#
loop_
_entity_poly.entity_id
_entity_poly.type
_entity_poly.pdbx_seq_one_letter_code
_entity_poly.pdbx_strand_id
1 'polypeptide(L)'
;MNADDIVALEPYDYENKILAQWEDEGVLIVLRADSHKRRLKKDDFVTAIASWKDPAGNSKSFEGPYRIEFKDGNFALVQDWWAARYFDAKPKDADAIHAIAVVKRIIGEEAPAAAAAHKLKLVVARHRQELLAYVCQPSETSTRTSGAHTDLEHVQAMANAFMALYPESDLDLPFDRSDRSGLTL
;
A
#
# COMPACT_ATOMS: atom_id res chain seq x y z
N MET A 1 20.12 -14.74 -3.01
CA MET A 1 19.18 -13.66 -2.71
C MET A 1 18.14 -14.28 -1.78
N ASN A 2 18.17 -13.96 -0.49
CA ASN A 2 17.26 -14.56 0.49
C ASN A 2 15.90 -13.86 0.37
N ALA A 3 14.81 -14.59 0.61
CA ALA A 3 13.45 -14.03 0.62
C ALA A 3 13.26 -12.93 1.70
N ASP A 4 14.18 -12.83 2.65
CA ASP A 4 14.24 -11.78 3.68
C ASP A 4 14.85 -10.45 3.19
N ASP A 5 15.43 -10.43 1.98
CA ASP A 5 15.98 -9.22 1.35
C ASP A 5 14.92 -8.48 0.50
N ILE A 6 13.62 -8.70 0.73
CA ILE A 6 12.56 -7.86 0.18
C ILE A 6 12.65 -6.50 0.87
N VAL A 7 13.58 -5.71 0.33
CA VAL A 7 13.76 -4.27 0.31
C VAL A 7 12.71 -3.53 1.14
N ALA A 8 13.17 -3.00 2.28
CA ALA A 8 12.44 -2.00 3.04
C ALA A 8 12.03 -0.87 2.09
N LEU A 9 10.72 -0.77 1.86
CA LEU A 9 10.10 0.29 1.08
C LEU A 9 10.40 1.62 1.77
N GLU A 10 10.77 2.64 0.99
CA GLU A 10 10.88 3.99 1.50
C GLU A 10 9.43 4.53 1.70
N PRO A 11 8.91 4.64 2.93
CA PRO A 11 7.47 4.81 3.20
C PRO A 11 6.92 6.23 2.95
N TYR A 12 7.75 7.17 2.47
CA TYR A 12 7.45 8.60 2.57
C TYR A 12 6.69 9.18 1.38
N ASP A 13 6.76 8.57 0.19
CA ASP A 13 6.10 9.12 -1.00
C ASP A 13 4.57 8.93 -0.99
N TYR A 14 4.05 8.17 -0.02
CA TYR A 14 2.64 7.74 0.02
C TYR A 14 2.00 7.89 1.40
N GLU A 15 2.66 8.53 2.36
CA GLU A 15 2.08 8.82 3.67
C GLU A 15 0.78 9.61 3.49
N ASN A 16 -0.30 9.14 4.12
CA ASN A 16 -1.66 9.67 4.04
C ASN A 16 -2.43 9.45 2.73
N LYS A 17 -1.91 8.70 1.75
CA LYS A 17 -2.71 8.35 0.56
C LYS A 17 -3.81 7.35 0.91
N ILE A 18 -5.01 7.60 0.38
CA ILE A 18 -6.13 6.65 0.44
C ILE A 18 -5.83 5.52 -0.54
N LEU A 19 -5.76 4.30 -0.01
CA LEU A 19 -5.49 3.09 -0.79
C LEU A 19 -6.78 2.51 -1.35
N ALA A 20 -7.82 2.50 -0.52
CA ALA A 20 -9.13 1.95 -0.83
C ALA A 20 -10.20 2.52 0.11
N GLN A 21 -11.44 2.46 -0.32
CA GLN A 21 -12.61 2.86 0.44
C GLN A 21 -13.74 1.84 0.25
N TRP A 22 -14.49 1.61 1.32
CA TRP A 22 -15.68 0.76 1.33
C TRP A 22 -16.79 1.46 2.09
N GLU A 23 -18.03 1.22 1.69
CA GLU A 23 -19.20 1.56 2.47
C GLU A 23 -20.01 0.28 2.66
N ASP A 24 -20.22 -0.10 3.92
CA ASP A 24 -20.94 -1.32 4.26
C ASP A 24 -21.70 -1.15 5.57
N GLU A 25 -22.94 -1.62 5.60
CA GLU A 25 -23.83 -1.54 6.77
C GLU A 25 -23.93 -0.12 7.40
N GLY A 26 -23.80 0.93 6.59
CA GLY A 26 -23.82 2.33 7.05
C GLY A 26 -22.51 2.81 7.69
N VAL A 27 -21.43 2.04 7.55
CA VAL A 27 -20.08 2.36 7.99
C VAL A 27 -19.21 2.63 6.77
N LEU A 28 -18.66 3.84 6.71
CA LEU A 28 -17.64 4.21 5.74
C LEU A 28 -16.27 3.82 6.28
N ILE A 29 -15.52 3.02 5.51
CA ILE A 29 -14.21 2.49 5.86
C ILE A 29 -13.20 2.98 4.84
N VAL A 30 -12.12 3.59 5.28
CA VAL A 30 -11.02 4.09 4.46
C VAL A 30 -9.74 3.41 4.89
N LEU A 31 -9.03 2.78 3.96
CA LEU A 31 -7.68 2.28 4.20
C LEU A 31 -6.68 3.33 3.71
N ARG A 32 -5.84 3.82 4.61
CA ARG A 32 -4.85 4.86 4.34
C ARG A 32 -3.45 4.31 4.54
N ALA A 33 -2.50 4.62 3.66
CA ALA A 33 -1.10 4.36 3.91
C ALA A 33 -0.59 5.25 5.06
N ASP A 34 0.14 4.65 6.00
CA ASP A 34 0.69 5.35 7.16
C ASP A 34 2.13 4.92 7.39
N SER A 35 2.99 5.83 7.87
CA SER A 35 4.39 5.53 8.14
C SER A 35 4.71 5.78 9.61
N HIS A 36 4.87 4.73 10.39
CA HIS A 36 5.35 4.88 11.77
C HIS A 36 6.87 4.72 11.84
N LYS A 37 7.56 5.82 12.15
CA LYS A 37 8.99 5.79 12.51
C LYS A 37 9.15 5.15 13.90
N ARG A 38 9.36 3.83 13.97
CA ARG A 38 9.86 3.18 15.19
C ARG A 38 11.36 2.96 15.13
N ARG A 39 12.08 3.93 15.72
CA ARG A 39 13.44 3.91 16.28
C ARG A 39 14.61 3.22 15.55
N LEU A 40 14.42 2.44 14.47
CA LEU A 40 15.42 1.81 13.58
C LEU A 40 14.79 0.87 12.53
N LYS A 41 13.49 0.54 12.59
CA LYS A 41 12.75 -0.19 11.53
C LYS A 41 11.58 0.65 11.03
N LYS A 42 11.48 0.79 9.72
CA LYS A 42 10.32 1.37 9.04
C LYS A 42 9.39 0.18 8.75
N ASP A 43 8.39 -0.01 9.60
CA ASP A 43 7.37 -1.04 9.35
C ASP A 43 6.30 -0.44 8.42
N ASP A 44 5.86 -1.20 7.42
CA ASP A 44 4.77 -0.78 6.52
C ASP A 44 3.44 -0.88 7.29
N PHE A 45 2.84 0.28 7.57
CA PHE A 45 1.54 0.37 8.21
C PHE A 45 0.47 0.88 7.25
N VAL A 46 -0.75 0.45 7.51
CA VAL A 46 -1.96 1.05 6.97
C VAL A 46 -2.90 1.36 8.13
N THR A 47 -3.59 2.48 8.06
CA THR A 47 -4.60 2.85 9.05
C THR A 47 -5.97 2.64 8.43
N ALA A 48 -6.80 1.80 9.07
CA ALA A 48 -8.21 1.73 8.75
C ALA A 48 -8.94 2.81 9.55
N ILE A 49 -9.65 3.68 8.85
CA ILE A 49 -10.48 4.73 9.43
C ILE A 49 -11.92 4.32 9.17
N ALA A 50 -12.69 4.11 10.24
CA ALA A 50 -14.10 3.82 10.14
C ALA A 50 -14.90 5.03 10.62
N SER A 51 -15.97 5.37 9.92
CA SER A 51 -16.87 6.45 10.29
C SER A 51 -18.32 6.04 10.08
N TRP A 52 -19.19 6.44 11.00
CA TRP A 52 -20.62 6.13 10.96
C TRP A 52 -21.42 7.25 11.63
N LYS A 53 -22.75 7.14 11.54
CA LYS A 53 -23.70 8.01 12.25
C LYS A 53 -24.33 7.25 13.41
N ASP A 54 -24.35 7.85 14.59
CA ASP A 54 -25.12 7.32 15.72
C ASP A 54 -26.64 7.50 15.48
N PRO A 55 -27.53 6.88 16.28
CA PRO A 55 -28.98 7.06 16.14
C PRO A 55 -29.48 8.50 16.30
N ALA A 56 -28.68 9.39 16.89
CA ALA A 56 -28.97 10.81 17.01
C ALA A 56 -28.43 11.64 15.82
N GLY A 57 -27.79 11.00 14.84
CA GLY A 57 -27.24 11.61 13.62
C GLY A 57 -25.84 12.21 13.80
N ASN A 58 -25.19 12.02 14.94
CA ASN A 58 -23.83 12.53 15.17
C ASN A 58 -22.81 11.65 14.46
N SER A 59 -21.78 12.28 13.89
CA SER A 59 -20.64 11.53 13.34
C SER A 59 -19.83 10.88 14.46
N LYS A 60 -19.43 9.64 14.21
CA LYS A 60 -18.54 8.85 15.05
C LYS A 60 -17.44 8.29 14.18
N SER A 61 -16.24 8.14 14.72
CA SER A 61 -15.17 7.44 14.01
C SER A 61 -14.21 6.72 14.94
N PHE A 62 -13.50 5.75 14.37
CA PHE A 62 -12.34 5.16 15.00
C PHE A 62 -11.25 4.92 13.96
N GLU A 63 -10.01 4.97 14.42
CA GLU A 63 -8.83 4.70 13.61
C GLU A 63 -8.06 3.53 14.22
N GLY A 64 -7.76 2.52 13.40
CA GLY A 64 -6.98 1.36 13.79
C GLY A 64 -5.75 1.23 12.90
N PRO A 65 -4.52 1.27 13.44
CA PRO A 65 -3.32 0.94 12.67
C PRO A 65 -3.19 -0.57 12.51
N TYR A 66 -2.78 -1.00 11.33
CA TYR A 66 -2.53 -2.38 10.94
C TYR A 66 -1.16 -2.49 10.29
N ARG A 67 -0.43 -3.53 10.66
CA ARG A 67 0.82 -3.88 10.02
C ARG A 67 0.54 -4.78 8.82
N ILE A 68 1.23 -4.52 7.72
CA ILE A 68 1.22 -5.44 6.59
C ILE A 68 2.21 -6.57 6.87
N GLU A 69 1.71 -7.79 6.96
CA GLU A 69 2.51 -9.01 7.07
C GLU A 69 2.37 -9.85 5.81
N PHE A 70 3.46 -10.52 5.42
CA PHE A 70 3.46 -11.54 4.38
C PHE A 70 3.85 -12.86 5.03
N LYS A 71 2.93 -13.82 5.04
CA LYS A 71 3.13 -15.12 5.67
C LYS A 71 2.50 -16.20 4.81
N ASP A 72 3.24 -17.28 4.59
CA ASP A 72 2.78 -18.47 3.85
C ASP A 72 2.20 -18.13 2.46
N GLY A 73 2.82 -17.18 1.75
CA GLY A 73 2.39 -16.75 0.42
C GLY A 73 1.23 -15.76 0.39
N ASN A 74 0.71 -15.34 1.54
CA ASN A 74 -0.46 -14.47 1.64
C ASN A 74 -0.15 -13.17 2.37
N PHE A 75 -0.78 -12.09 1.91
CA PHE A 75 -0.78 -10.82 2.63
C PHE A 75 -1.85 -10.85 3.72
N ALA A 76 -1.50 -10.35 4.90
CA ALA A 76 -2.40 -10.18 6.03
C ALA A 76 -2.22 -8.80 6.65
N LEU A 77 -3.30 -8.27 7.20
CA LEU A 77 -3.29 -7.04 7.99
C LEU A 77 -3.46 -7.40 9.47
N VAL A 78 -2.41 -7.19 10.25
CA VAL A 78 -2.40 -7.52 11.68
C VAL A 78 -2.59 -6.25 12.48
N GLN A 79 -3.69 -6.18 13.24
CA GLN A 79 -4.04 -4.99 14.01
C GLN A 79 -3.06 -4.75 15.16
N ASP A 80 -2.58 -3.52 15.27
CA ASP A 80 -1.79 -3.08 16.44
C ASP A 80 -2.75 -2.53 17.51
N TRP A 81 -3.46 -3.43 18.20
CA TRP A 81 -4.62 -3.15 19.06
C TRP A 81 -4.44 -2.06 20.11
N TRP A 82 -3.22 -1.80 20.55
CA TRP A 82 -2.84 -0.83 21.58
C TRP A 82 -2.73 0.60 21.04
N ALA A 83 -2.81 0.79 19.72
CA ALA A 83 -2.71 2.08 19.07
C ALA A 83 -4.03 2.55 18.42
N ALA A 84 -5.13 1.80 18.58
CA ALA A 84 -6.45 2.21 18.10
C ALA A 84 -6.94 3.46 18.84
N ARG A 85 -7.52 4.41 18.08
CA ARG A 85 -8.05 5.68 18.58
C ARG A 85 -9.53 5.78 18.27
N TYR A 86 -10.30 6.28 19.23
CA TYR A 86 -11.73 6.48 19.11
C TYR A 86 -12.02 7.97 19.17
N PHE A 87 -12.76 8.49 18.20
CA PHE A 87 -13.11 9.89 18.07
C PHE A 87 -14.62 10.03 18.17
N ASP A 88 -15.08 10.66 19.25
CA ASP A 88 -16.48 10.80 19.62
C ASP A 88 -17.27 9.49 19.79
N ALA A 89 -16.63 8.34 19.58
CA ALA A 89 -17.14 6.99 19.82
C ALA A 89 -16.64 6.44 21.16
N LYS A 90 -17.47 5.66 21.88
CA LYS A 90 -16.98 4.85 22.99
C LYS A 90 -16.87 3.39 22.54
N PRO A 91 -15.77 2.68 22.83
CA PRO A 91 -15.53 1.32 22.32
C PRO A 91 -16.57 0.27 22.73
N LYS A 92 -17.38 0.56 23.75
CA LYS A 92 -18.39 -0.35 24.31
C LYS A 92 -19.82 -0.01 23.85
N ASP A 93 -20.00 1.06 23.09
CA ASP A 93 -21.31 1.41 22.56
C ASP A 93 -21.68 0.42 21.43
N ALA A 94 -22.96 0.08 21.30
CA ALA A 94 -23.41 -0.98 20.40
C ALA A 94 -23.09 -0.68 18.92
N ASP A 95 -23.21 0.59 18.53
CA ASP A 95 -22.85 1.11 17.21
C ASP A 95 -21.34 1.03 16.95
N ALA A 96 -20.50 1.34 17.94
CA ALA A 96 -19.06 1.17 17.83
C ALA A 96 -18.65 -0.30 17.71
N ILE A 97 -19.26 -1.21 18.49
CA ILE A 97 -19.02 -2.66 18.39
C ILE A 97 -19.38 -3.17 17.00
N HIS A 98 -20.51 -2.72 16.47
CA HIS A 98 -20.95 -3.03 15.12
C HIS A 98 -19.95 -2.53 14.07
N ALA A 99 -19.55 -1.26 14.11
CA ALA A 99 -18.57 -0.70 13.18
C ALA A 99 -17.23 -1.43 13.24
N ILE A 100 -16.76 -1.81 14.43
CA ILE A 100 -15.54 -2.62 14.60
C ILE A 100 -15.69 -4.00 13.93
N ALA A 101 -16.87 -4.62 14.02
CA ALA A 101 -17.13 -5.91 13.38
C ALA A 101 -17.10 -5.81 11.85
N VAL A 102 -17.73 -4.78 11.27
CA VAL A 102 -17.68 -4.50 9.82
C VAL A 102 -16.24 -4.28 9.37
N VAL A 103 -15.47 -3.47 10.10
CA VAL A 103 -14.05 -3.24 9.79
C VAL A 103 -13.26 -4.54 9.86
N LYS A 104 -13.43 -5.37 10.89
CA LYS A 104 -12.71 -6.64 10.99
C LYS A 104 -12.98 -7.57 9.80
N ARG A 105 -14.22 -7.60 9.30
CA ARG A 105 -14.58 -8.36 8.10
C ARG A 105 -13.83 -7.82 6.88
N ILE A 106 -13.94 -6.53 6.60
CA ILE A 106 -13.23 -5.89 5.46
C ILE A 106 -11.72 -6.08 5.55
N ILE A 107 -11.15 -5.96 6.75
CA ILE A 107 -9.72 -6.16 7.00
C ILE A 107 -9.27 -7.62 6.79
N GLY A 108 -10.14 -8.59 7.12
CA GLY A 108 -9.86 -10.01 6.93
C GLY A 108 -10.01 -10.48 5.48
N GLU A 109 -10.88 -9.84 4.70
CA GLU A 109 -11.29 -10.35 3.39
C GLU A 109 -10.76 -9.51 2.22
N GLU A 110 -10.83 -8.18 2.29
CA GLU A 110 -10.67 -7.32 1.11
C GLU A 110 -9.45 -6.40 1.19
N ALA A 111 -9.22 -5.81 2.35
CA ALA A 111 -8.12 -4.87 2.56
C ALA A 111 -6.72 -5.45 2.31
N PRO A 112 -6.43 -6.75 2.54
CA PRO A 112 -5.11 -7.30 2.23
C PRO A 112 -4.76 -7.22 0.75
N ALA A 113 -5.73 -7.41 -0.15
CA ALA A 113 -5.51 -7.29 -1.59
C ALA A 113 -5.19 -5.83 -1.99
N ALA A 114 -5.93 -4.86 -1.44
CA ALA A 114 -5.66 -3.44 -1.67
C ALA A 114 -4.27 -3.02 -1.15
N ALA A 115 -3.90 -3.45 0.06
CA ALA A 115 -2.58 -3.20 0.63
C ALA A 115 -1.46 -3.87 -0.18
N ALA A 116 -1.66 -5.11 -0.64
CA ALA A 116 -0.71 -5.85 -1.47
C ALA A 116 -0.50 -5.21 -2.84
N ALA A 117 -1.59 -4.84 -3.52
CA ALA A 117 -1.54 -4.15 -4.80
C ALA A 117 -0.78 -2.84 -4.67
N HIS A 118 -1.05 -2.08 -3.60
CA HIS A 118 -0.29 -0.86 -3.32
C HIS A 118 1.20 -1.14 -3.09
N LYS A 119 1.53 -2.15 -2.27
CA LYS A 119 2.91 -2.54 -2.00
C LYS A 119 3.66 -2.93 -3.28
N LEU A 120 3.00 -3.63 -4.20
CA LEU A 120 3.57 -3.99 -5.50
C LEU A 120 3.83 -2.75 -6.37
N LYS A 121 2.88 -1.80 -6.44
CA LYS A 121 3.07 -0.52 -7.15
C LYS A 121 4.31 0.23 -6.64
N LEU A 122 4.55 0.22 -5.32
CA LEU A 122 5.73 0.85 -4.73
C LEU A 122 7.04 0.19 -5.17
N VAL A 123 7.10 -1.15 -5.14
CA VAL A 123 8.28 -1.91 -5.60
C VAL A 123 8.57 -1.58 -7.06
N VAL A 124 7.54 -1.56 -7.91
CA VAL A 124 7.65 -1.23 -9.33
C VAL A 124 8.13 0.21 -9.53
N ALA A 125 7.50 1.18 -8.86
CA ALA A 125 7.87 2.60 -8.93
C ALA A 125 9.33 2.85 -8.53
N ARG A 126 9.79 2.18 -7.46
CA ARG A 126 11.18 2.29 -7.01
C ARG A 126 12.14 1.66 -8.00
N HIS A 127 11.87 0.44 -8.47
CA HIS A 127 12.72 -0.21 -9.45
C HIS A 127 12.83 0.62 -10.74
N ARG A 128 11.72 1.27 -11.12
CA ARG A 128 11.66 2.26 -12.20
C ARG A 128 12.63 3.43 -11.99
N GLN A 129 12.61 4.05 -10.81
CA GLN A 129 13.51 5.15 -10.47
C GLN A 129 14.98 4.71 -10.43
N GLU A 130 15.28 3.54 -9.87
CA GLU A 130 16.63 2.98 -9.81
C GLU A 130 17.17 2.71 -11.22
N LEU A 131 16.35 2.13 -12.11
CA LEU A 131 16.70 1.91 -13.51
C LEU A 131 16.91 3.22 -14.25
N LEU A 132 16.05 4.23 -14.06
CA LEU A 132 16.24 5.56 -14.64
C LEU A 132 17.53 6.21 -14.15
N ALA A 133 17.84 6.11 -12.86
CA ALA A 133 19.09 6.65 -12.32
C ALA A 133 20.32 5.94 -12.91
N TYR A 134 20.25 4.63 -13.12
CA TYR A 134 21.33 3.85 -13.74
C TYR A 134 21.52 4.22 -15.22
N VAL A 135 20.42 4.31 -15.97
CA VAL A 135 20.38 4.66 -17.40
C VAL A 135 20.79 6.11 -17.66
N CYS A 136 20.38 7.05 -16.80
CA CYS A 136 20.61 8.48 -16.97
C CYS A 136 21.93 8.97 -16.34
N GLN A 137 22.76 8.08 -15.77
CA GLN A 137 24.08 8.47 -15.29
C GLN A 137 24.95 8.94 -16.48
N PRO A 138 25.50 10.17 -16.46
CA PRO A 138 26.48 10.57 -17.44
C PRO A 138 27.69 9.66 -17.31
N SER A 139 28.11 9.07 -18.43
CA SER A 139 29.23 8.14 -18.50
C SER A 139 30.56 8.83 -18.17
N GLU A 140 30.88 9.01 -16.89
CA GLU A 140 32.21 9.50 -16.46
C GLU A 140 33.28 8.40 -16.45
N THR A 141 32.94 7.16 -16.82
CA THR A 141 33.90 6.04 -16.91
C THR A 141 33.74 5.25 -18.20
N SER A 142 33.92 5.90 -19.36
CA SER A 142 34.17 5.18 -20.62
C SER A 142 35.55 5.48 -21.19
N THR A 143 36.57 4.96 -20.50
CA THR A 143 37.85 4.62 -21.14
C THR A 143 38.32 3.27 -20.62
N ARG A 144 37.64 2.18 -20.99
CA ARG A 144 38.33 0.91 -21.29
C ARG A 144 37.42 -0.14 -21.95
N THR A 145 37.92 -0.62 -23.09
CA THR A 145 37.66 -1.91 -23.75
C THR A 145 36.34 -2.10 -24.50
N SER A 146 36.49 -2.35 -25.80
CA SER A 146 35.49 -2.50 -26.88
C SER A 146 34.63 -3.78 -26.79
N GLY A 147 34.25 -4.20 -25.58
CA GLY A 147 33.31 -5.31 -25.33
C GLY A 147 32.12 -4.92 -24.46
N ALA A 148 32.11 -3.72 -23.87
CA ALA A 148 31.07 -3.25 -22.95
C ALA A 148 29.90 -2.49 -23.62
N HIS A 149 30.04 -2.10 -24.90
CA HIS A 149 29.01 -1.32 -25.59
C HIS A 149 27.71 -2.09 -25.84
N THR A 150 27.80 -3.39 -26.13
CA THR A 150 26.64 -4.26 -26.28
C THR A 150 25.90 -4.50 -24.97
N ASP A 151 26.56 -4.37 -23.82
CA ASP A 151 25.93 -4.60 -22.52
C ASP A 151 25.06 -3.39 -22.11
N LEU A 152 25.53 -2.17 -22.39
CA LEU A 152 24.79 -0.94 -22.10
C LEU A 152 23.52 -0.80 -22.96
N GLU A 153 23.60 -1.13 -24.26
CA GLU A 153 22.43 -1.10 -25.16
C GLU A 153 21.36 -2.13 -24.77
N HIS A 154 21.78 -3.34 -24.35
CA HIS A 154 20.85 -4.35 -23.84
C HIS A 154 20.21 -3.93 -22.52
N VAL A 155 20.98 -3.37 -21.59
CA VAL A 155 20.44 -2.85 -20.32
C VAL A 155 19.47 -1.69 -20.57
N GLN A 156 19.78 -0.79 -21.51
CA GLN A 156 18.89 0.29 -21.93
C GLN A 156 17.58 -0.24 -22.53
N ALA A 157 17.67 -1.24 -23.41
CA ALA A 157 16.50 -1.86 -24.03
C ALA A 157 15.61 -2.57 -23.00
N MET A 158 16.21 -3.28 -22.03
CA MET A 158 15.50 -3.92 -20.93
C MET A 158 14.82 -2.90 -20.01
N ALA A 159 15.52 -1.80 -19.69
CA ALA A 159 14.93 -0.71 -18.91
C ALA A 159 13.74 -0.10 -19.64
N ASN A 160 13.88 0.24 -20.93
CA ASN A 160 12.78 0.79 -21.73
C ASN A 160 11.59 -0.18 -21.83
N ALA A 161 11.83 -1.49 -21.97
CA ALA A 161 10.78 -2.50 -21.98
C ALA A 161 10.05 -2.60 -20.63
N PHE A 162 10.79 -2.56 -19.52
CA PHE A 162 10.21 -2.53 -18.18
C PHE A 162 9.33 -1.28 -17.97
N MET A 163 9.83 -0.11 -18.38
CA MET A 163 9.09 1.17 -18.31
C MET A 163 7.80 1.15 -19.14
N ALA A 164 7.81 0.45 -20.29
CA ALA A 164 6.64 0.31 -21.16
C ALA A 164 5.58 -0.66 -20.60
N LEU A 165 6.00 -1.70 -19.87
CA LEU A 165 5.10 -2.65 -19.21
C LEU A 165 4.45 -2.07 -17.95
N TYR A 166 5.09 -1.08 -17.32
CA TYR A 166 4.61 -0.42 -16.10
C TYR A 166 4.64 1.10 -16.25
N PRO A 167 3.70 1.68 -17.03
CA PRO A 167 3.63 3.12 -17.21
C PRO A 167 3.25 3.83 -15.91
N GLU A 168 3.71 5.07 -15.75
CA GLU A 168 3.52 5.87 -14.53
C GLU A 168 2.04 6.08 -14.18
N SER A 169 1.18 6.17 -15.21
CA SER A 169 -0.26 6.30 -15.07
C SER A 169 -0.91 5.18 -14.26
N ASP A 170 -0.34 3.98 -14.29
CA ASP A 170 -0.92 2.81 -13.63
C ASP A 170 -0.58 2.75 -12.13
N LEU A 171 0.40 3.56 -11.71
CA LEU A 171 0.91 3.62 -10.34
C LEU A 171 0.07 4.56 -9.45
N ASP A 172 -0.67 5.52 -10.03
CA ASP A 172 -1.40 6.55 -9.27
C ASP A 172 -2.89 6.28 -9.03
N LEU A 173 -3.48 5.26 -9.66
CA LEU A 173 -4.91 4.98 -9.48
C LEU A 173 -5.19 4.29 -8.12
N PRO A 174 -6.12 4.83 -7.30
CA PRO A 174 -6.60 4.14 -6.10
C PRO A 174 -7.31 2.84 -6.50
N PHE A 175 -7.41 1.89 -5.56
CA PHE A 175 -8.20 0.70 -5.76
C PHE A 175 -9.69 1.09 -5.72
N ASP A 176 -10.28 1.37 -6.88
CA ASP A 176 -11.69 1.71 -7.03
C ASP A 176 -12.51 0.42 -7.25
N ARG A 177 -13.50 0.20 -6.38
CA ARG A 177 -14.40 -0.96 -6.42
C ARG A 177 -15.82 -0.58 -6.85
N SER A 178 -16.03 0.65 -7.33
CA SER A 178 -17.31 1.07 -7.89
C SER A 178 -17.70 0.28 -9.16
N ASP A 179 -16.76 -0.43 -9.78
CA ASP A 179 -16.99 -1.19 -11.01
C ASP A 179 -17.04 -2.72 -10.74
N ARG A 180 -18.18 -3.21 -10.27
CA ARG A 180 -18.47 -4.66 -10.07
C ARG A 180 -18.83 -5.41 -11.36
N SER A 181 -18.53 -4.86 -12.53
CA SER A 181 -18.97 -5.45 -13.81
C SER A 181 -18.04 -6.53 -14.38
N GLY A 182 -16.85 -6.77 -13.83
CA GLY A 182 -15.79 -7.52 -14.53
C GLY A 182 -15.15 -8.73 -13.86
N LEU A 183 -15.47 -9.10 -12.62
CA LEU A 183 -14.79 -10.21 -11.91
C LEU A 183 -15.79 -11.26 -11.42
N THR A 184 -16.26 -12.10 -12.33
CA THR A 184 -16.66 -13.47 -12.02
C THR A 184 -15.40 -14.33 -11.92
N LEU A 185 -15.18 -14.96 -10.76
CA LEU A 185 -14.30 -16.13 -10.60
C LEU A 185 -14.89 -17.33 -11.37
#